data_AF-A0A2W4L5Q9-F1
#
_entry.id   AF-A0A2W4L5Q9-F1
#
_cell.length_a   1.000
_cell.length_b   1.000
_cell.length_c   1.000
_cell.angle_alpha   90.00
_cell.angle_beta   90.00
_cell.angle_gamma   90.00
#
_symmetry.space_group_name_H-M   'P 1'
#
loop_
_entity.id
_entity.type
_entity.pdbx_description
1 polymer ?
#
loop_
_entity_poly.entity_id
_entity_poly.type
_entity_poly.pdbx_seq_one_letter_code
_entity_poly.pdbx_strand_id
1 'polypeptide(L)'
;GCIAYRIAAHAADVALGIPGTRDWDDELTKARAALNWERHFELAFDPDTARAFHDEDLDVDTDFCAMCGHDWCSVRISKEIAAFASGKEPEYARGPAVKSPALTPEQREILERRGVLPAEEIQRLASKTAKAVGAGRGSKAACHSDRADAATAQSLQHERLVQLKVGPTPASSGP
;
A
#
# COMPACT_ATOMS: atom_id res chain seq x y z
N GLY A 1 -9.17 8.91 -21.78
CA GLY A 1 -7.75 8.92 -22.19
C GLY A 1 -6.90 9.85 -21.33
N CYS A 2 -7.21 11.15 -21.33
CA CYS A 2 -6.39 12.18 -20.68
C CYS A 2 -6.17 11.97 -19.16
N ILE A 3 -7.21 11.55 -18.41
CA ILE A 3 -7.07 11.26 -16.97
C ILE A 3 -6.08 10.12 -16.71
N ALA A 4 -6.16 9.04 -17.50
CA ALA A 4 -5.24 7.91 -17.38
C ALA A 4 -3.78 8.31 -17.61
N TYR A 5 -3.52 9.18 -18.61
CA TYR A 5 -2.17 9.72 -18.84
C TYR A 5 -1.71 10.63 -17.70
N ARG A 6 -2.60 11.41 -17.10
CA ARG A 6 -2.26 12.27 -15.95
C ARG A 6 -1.92 11.45 -14.71
N ILE A 7 -2.65 10.36 -14.45
CA ILE A 7 -2.31 9.39 -13.40
C ILE A 7 -0.94 8.77 -13.66
N ALA A 8 -0.66 8.35 -14.91
CA ALA A 8 0.63 7.75 -15.27
C ALA A 8 1.80 8.73 -15.11
N ALA A 9 1.62 10.00 -15.51
CA ALA A 9 2.61 11.06 -15.33
C ALA A 9 2.89 11.32 -13.85
N HIS A 10 1.85 11.52 -13.05
CA HIS A 10 1.98 11.73 -11.60
C HIS A 10 2.68 10.56 -10.90
N ALA A 11 2.31 9.32 -11.25
CA ALA A 11 2.96 8.13 -10.71
C ALA A 11 4.46 8.08 -11.07
N ALA A 12 4.84 8.50 -12.27
CA ALA A 12 6.24 8.61 -12.68
C ALA A 12 6.97 9.72 -11.90
N ASP A 13 6.33 10.87 -11.69
CA ASP A 13 6.90 11.99 -10.95
C ASP A 13 7.16 11.65 -9.47
N VAL A 14 6.24 10.90 -8.84
CA VAL A 14 6.43 10.36 -7.48
C VAL A 14 7.57 9.35 -7.45
N ALA A 15 7.66 8.44 -8.44
CA ALA A 15 8.71 7.44 -8.52
C ALA A 15 10.11 8.05 -8.76
N LEU A 16 10.18 9.15 -9.50
CA LEU A 16 11.41 9.94 -9.71
C LEU A 16 11.79 10.77 -8.49
N GLY A 17 10.91 10.89 -7.49
CA GLY A 17 11.15 11.66 -6.27
C GLY A 17 11.20 13.16 -6.52
N ILE A 18 10.43 13.66 -7.50
CA ILE A 18 10.34 15.10 -7.77
C ILE A 18 9.78 15.79 -6.50
N PRO A 19 10.43 16.84 -5.97
CA PRO A 19 9.99 17.48 -4.73
C PRO A 19 8.56 18.01 -4.82
N GLY A 20 7.75 17.77 -3.79
CA GLY A 20 6.37 18.27 -3.66
C GLY A 20 5.30 17.48 -4.40
N THR A 21 5.66 16.49 -5.23
CA THR A 21 4.65 15.72 -6.00
C THR A 21 3.84 14.81 -5.10
N ARG A 22 4.50 14.17 -4.14
CA ARG A 22 3.85 13.32 -3.13
C ARG A 22 2.92 14.09 -2.18
N ASP A 23 3.12 15.41 -2.02
CA ASP A 23 2.31 16.20 -1.09
C ASP A 23 0.82 16.13 -1.47
N TRP A 24 0.52 16.03 -2.77
CA TRP A 24 -0.86 15.83 -3.23
C TRP A 24 -1.45 14.49 -2.77
N ASP A 25 -0.73 13.37 -2.91
CA ASP A 25 -1.18 12.07 -2.41
C ASP A 25 -1.36 12.09 -0.89
N ASP A 26 -0.46 12.77 -0.18
CA ASP A 26 -0.51 12.89 1.28
C ASP A 26 -1.73 13.73 1.71
N GLU A 27 -2.05 14.84 1.04
CA GLU A 27 -3.27 15.63 1.30
C GLU A 27 -4.56 14.86 0.98
N LEU A 28 -4.58 14.13 -0.15
CA LEU A 28 -5.71 13.28 -0.52
C LEU A 28 -5.93 12.16 0.51
N THR A 29 -4.84 11.59 1.01
CA THR A 29 -4.85 10.55 2.05
C THR A 29 -5.29 11.10 3.40
N LYS A 30 -4.86 12.31 3.77
CA LYS A 30 -5.34 13.01 4.99
C LYS A 30 -6.85 13.27 4.91
N ALA A 31 -7.35 13.74 3.77
CA ALA A 31 -8.78 13.95 3.56
C ALA A 31 -9.57 12.63 3.72
N ARG A 32 -9.07 11.54 3.12
CA ARG A 32 -9.65 10.20 3.26
C ARG A 32 -9.65 9.72 4.72
N ALA A 33 -8.53 9.89 5.43
CA ALA A 33 -8.42 9.48 6.84
C ALA A 33 -9.33 10.31 7.77
N ALA A 34 -9.55 11.58 7.44
CA ALA A 34 -10.49 12.44 8.15
C ALA A 34 -11.96 12.14 7.81
N LEU A 35 -12.23 11.34 6.76
CA LEU A 35 -13.55 11.14 6.16
C LEU A 35 -14.18 12.47 5.70
N ASN A 36 -13.35 13.36 5.15
CA ASN A 36 -13.78 14.61 4.53
C ASN A 36 -13.95 14.39 3.02
N TRP A 37 -15.18 14.04 2.62
CA TRP A 37 -15.50 13.70 1.23
C TRP A 37 -15.36 14.86 0.27
N GLU A 38 -15.84 16.05 0.65
CA GLU A 38 -15.68 17.27 -0.14
C GLU A 38 -14.22 17.51 -0.51
N ARG A 39 -13.32 17.48 0.48
CA ARG A 39 -11.89 17.64 0.24
C ARG A 39 -11.28 16.49 -0.55
N HIS A 40 -11.75 15.25 -0.36
CA HIS A 40 -11.29 14.09 -1.13
C HIS A 40 -11.63 14.24 -2.61
N PHE A 41 -12.83 14.71 -2.93
CA PHE A 41 -13.26 14.92 -4.31
C PHE A 41 -12.55 16.11 -4.97
N GLU A 42 -12.38 17.23 -4.27
CA GLU A 42 -11.60 18.37 -4.78
C GLU A 42 -10.17 17.99 -5.18
N LEU A 43 -9.56 17.09 -4.42
CA LEU A 43 -8.21 16.60 -4.66
C LEU A 43 -8.16 15.43 -5.65
N ALA A 44 -9.30 14.86 -6.05
CA ALA A 44 -9.31 13.79 -7.03
C ALA A 44 -8.89 14.32 -8.41
N PHE A 45 -8.32 13.43 -9.23
CA PHE A 45 -8.05 13.75 -10.63
C PHE A 45 -9.37 14.09 -11.37
N ASP A 46 -10.45 13.37 -11.09
CA ASP A 46 -11.75 13.58 -11.71
C ASP A 46 -12.81 13.74 -10.62
N PRO A 47 -13.00 14.98 -10.10
CA PRO A 47 -13.89 15.23 -8.97
C PRO A 47 -15.34 14.81 -9.22
N ASP A 48 -15.85 15.07 -10.43
CA ASP A 48 -17.24 14.78 -10.80
C ASP A 48 -17.49 13.27 -10.83
N THR A 49 -16.57 12.51 -11.44
CA THR A 49 -16.67 11.04 -11.48
C THR A 49 -16.50 10.44 -10.10
N ALA A 50 -15.57 10.95 -9.29
CA ALA A 50 -15.33 10.45 -7.94
C ALA A 50 -16.56 10.66 -7.03
N ARG A 51 -17.23 11.81 -7.15
CA ARG A 51 -18.48 12.11 -6.44
C ARG A 51 -19.61 11.21 -6.92
N ALA A 52 -19.80 11.08 -8.23
CA ALA A 52 -20.86 10.23 -8.79
C ALA A 52 -20.77 8.78 -8.32
N PHE A 53 -19.57 8.21 -8.19
CA PHE A 53 -19.38 6.85 -7.68
C PHE A 53 -19.60 6.71 -6.18
N HIS A 54 -19.39 7.77 -5.39
CA HIS A 54 -19.71 7.75 -3.97
C HIS A 54 -21.22 7.84 -3.74
N ASP A 55 -21.87 8.75 -4.46
CA ASP A 55 -23.28 9.10 -4.28
C ASP A 55 -24.24 8.09 -4.94
N GLU A 56 -23.73 7.10 -5.71
CA GLU A 56 -24.55 6.04 -6.33
C GLU A 56 -25.27 5.18 -5.28
N ASP A 57 -24.60 4.90 -4.15
CA ASP A 57 -25.11 4.03 -3.09
C ASP A 57 -25.48 4.79 -1.79
N LEU A 58 -25.15 6.09 -1.71
CA LEU A 58 -25.32 6.89 -0.50
C LEU A 58 -25.94 8.27 -0.82
N ASP A 59 -27.14 8.49 -0.33
CA ASP A 59 -27.91 9.73 -0.57
C ASP A 59 -27.44 10.91 0.30
N VAL A 60 -26.54 10.67 1.25
CA VAL A 60 -26.09 11.63 2.27
C VAL A 60 -24.60 11.47 2.56
N ASP A 61 -23.95 12.57 2.95
CA ASP A 61 -22.58 12.53 3.47
C ASP A 61 -22.55 11.76 4.80
N THR A 62 -21.84 10.64 4.82
CA THR A 62 -21.65 9.79 6.01
C THR A 62 -20.18 9.71 6.39
N ASP A 63 -19.87 9.20 7.58
CA ASP A 63 -18.50 8.91 7.99
C ASP A 63 -18.03 7.51 7.55
N PHE A 64 -18.62 6.98 6.47
CA PHE A 64 -18.24 5.73 5.83
C PHE A 64 -18.57 5.76 4.33
N CYS A 65 -18.26 4.69 3.61
CA CYS A 65 -18.71 4.49 2.23
C CYS A 65 -19.45 3.16 2.12
N ALA A 66 -20.21 2.97 1.04
CA ALA A 66 -21.02 1.77 0.82
C ALA A 66 -20.20 0.46 0.76
N MET A 67 -18.89 0.53 0.51
CA MET A 67 -18.04 -0.65 0.35
C MET A 67 -17.94 -1.54 1.60
N CYS A 68 -17.85 -0.95 2.80
CA CYS A 68 -17.75 -1.71 4.06
C CYS A 68 -18.94 -1.46 5.00
N GLY A 69 -19.74 -0.43 4.73
CA GLY A 69 -20.81 0.02 5.61
C GLY A 69 -20.30 0.66 6.90
N HIS A 70 -21.25 1.11 7.73
CA HIS A 70 -20.98 1.83 8.97
C HIS A 70 -20.10 1.01 9.94
N ASP A 71 -20.55 -0.20 10.31
CA ASP A 71 -19.96 -0.95 11.44
C ASP A 71 -18.55 -1.51 11.15
N TRP A 72 -18.18 -1.67 9.88
CA TRP A 72 -16.93 -2.34 9.48
C TRP A 72 -15.97 -1.43 8.71
N CYS A 73 -16.23 -0.13 8.65
CA CYS A 73 -15.32 0.81 8.01
C CYS A 73 -13.99 0.89 8.78
N SER A 74 -12.92 0.36 8.20
CA SER A 74 -11.58 0.35 8.80
C SER A 74 -11.05 1.74 9.12
N VAL A 75 -11.34 2.73 8.26
CA VAL A 75 -10.89 4.13 8.43
C VAL A 75 -11.64 4.81 9.58
N ARG A 76 -12.97 4.64 9.67
CA ARG A 76 -13.78 5.16 10.79
C ARG A 76 -13.32 4.56 12.11
N ILE A 77 -13.23 3.23 12.18
CA ILE A 77 -12.75 2.51 13.37
C ILE A 77 -11.34 2.98 13.76
N SER A 78 -10.42 3.17 12.80
CA SER A 78 -9.07 3.68 13.10
C SER A 78 -9.09 5.10 13.64
N LYS A 79 -9.94 5.98 13.09
CA LYS A 79 -10.14 7.36 13.55
C LYS A 79 -10.71 7.38 14.97
N GLU A 80 -11.71 6.54 15.24
CA GLU A 80 -12.30 6.36 16.57
C GLU A 80 -11.25 5.84 17.55
N ILE A 81 -10.52 4.77 17.20
CA ILE A 81 -9.43 4.27 18.04
C ILE A 81 -8.40 5.37 18.28
N ALA A 82 -8.02 6.20 17.31
CA ALA A 82 -7.09 7.30 17.56
C ALA A 82 -7.66 8.37 18.51
N ALA A 83 -8.96 8.66 18.44
CA ALA A 83 -9.65 9.59 19.32
C ALA A 83 -9.80 9.02 20.75
N PHE A 84 -10.20 7.76 20.89
CA PHE A 84 -10.35 7.04 22.16
C PHE A 84 -8.99 6.67 22.78
N ALA A 85 -8.09 6.11 21.98
CA ALA A 85 -6.74 5.68 22.36
C ALA A 85 -5.68 6.77 22.13
N SER A 86 -6.02 8.05 22.36
CA SER A 86 -5.06 9.16 22.49
C SER A 86 -4.03 8.98 23.64
N GLY A 87 -3.93 7.77 24.21
CA GLY A 87 -2.84 7.34 25.08
C GLY A 87 -2.95 7.83 26.52
N LYS A 88 -4.12 8.32 26.96
CA LYS A 88 -4.35 8.71 28.36
C LYS A 88 -4.93 7.61 29.25
N GLU A 89 -5.32 6.48 28.68
CA GLU A 89 -5.77 5.30 29.42
C GLU A 89 -4.59 4.32 29.62
N PRO A 90 -4.08 4.16 30.85
CA PRO A 90 -2.89 3.33 31.12
C PRO A 90 -3.10 1.84 30.80
N GLU A 91 -4.34 1.36 30.71
CA GLU A 91 -4.67 -0.04 30.43
C GLU A 91 -4.58 -0.44 28.95
N TYR A 92 -4.60 0.51 28.00
CA TYR A 92 -4.52 0.23 26.56
C TYR A 92 -3.17 0.65 25.93
N ALA A 93 -2.10 0.74 26.71
CA ALA A 93 -0.77 0.87 26.14
C ALA A 93 -0.40 -0.45 25.45
N ARG A 94 -0.29 -0.46 24.11
CA ARG A 94 0.31 -1.61 23.41
C ARG A 94 1.69 -1.84 24.02
N GLY A 95 1.86 -3.00 24.64
CA GLY A 95 3.15 -3.42 25.17
C GLY A 95 4.23 -3.49 24.08
N PRO A 96 5.52 -3.58 24.48
CA PRO A 96 6.61 -3.70 23.52
C PRO A 96 6.40 -4.92 22.61
N ALA A 97 6.77 -4.79 21.33
CA ALA A 97 6.69 -5.90 20.37
C ALA A 97 7.55 -7.07 20.86
N VAL A 98 6.91 -8.21 21.16
CA VAL A 98 7.61 -9.42 21.60
C VAL A 98 7.87 -10.31 20.38
N LYS A 99 9.07 -10.89 20.28
CA LYS A 99 9.36 -11.92 19.27
C LYS A 99 8.53 -13.16 19.60
N SER A 100 7.75 -13.64 18.63
CA SER A 100 7.00 -14.89 18.78
C SER A 100 7.94 -16.06 19.11
N PRO A 101 7.51 -17.03 19.93
CA PRO A 101 8.29 -18.24 20.21
C PRO A 101 8.51 -19.07 18.94
N ALA A 102 9.49 -19.97 19.00
CA ALA A 102 9.71 -20.95 17.93
C ALA A 102 8.48 -21.85 17.74
N LEU A 103 8.29 -22.35 16.51
CA LEU A 103 7.18 -23.24 16.17
C LEU A 103 7.19 -24.52 17.02
N THR A 104 6.02 -24.92 17.51
CA THR A 104 5.88 -26.22 18.18
C THR A 104 6.10 -27.37 17.18
N PRO A 105 6.39 -28.60 17.65
CA PRO A 105 6.47 -29.76 16.78
C PRO A 105 5.19 -30.00 15.98
N GLU A 106 4.02 -29.79 16.58
CA GLU A 106 2.72 -29.95 15.93
C GLU A 106 2.49 -28.87 14.86
N GLN A 107 2.92 -27.63 15.13
CA GLN A 107 2.87 -26.55 14.14
C GLN A 107 3.78 -26.85 12.93
N ARG A 108 4.96 -27.44 13.18
CA ARG A 108 5.86 -27.91 12.11
C ARG A 108 5.22 -29.02 11.31
N GLU A 109 4.62 -30.01 11.96
CA GLU A 109 3.91 -31.11 11.30
C GLU A 109 2.73 -30.60 10.46
N ILE A 110 1.95 -29.63 10.96
CA ILE A 110 0.87 -28.99 10.19
C ILE A 110 1.42 -28.31 8.93
N LEU A 111 2.57 -27.64 9.02
CA LEU A 111 3.22 -26.99 7.87
C LEU A 111 3.77 -28.02 6.88
N GLU A 112 4.35 -29.11 7.36
CA GLU A 112 4.83 -30.23 6.55
C GLU A 112 3.66 -30.95 5.83
N ARG A 113 2.54 -31.16 6.54
CA ARG A 113 1.29 -31.72 5.98
C ARG A 113 0.57 -30.78 5.03
N ARG A 114 0.76 -29.45 5.16
CA ARG A 114 0.08 -28.43 4.34
C ARG A 114 0.50 -28.45 2.87
N GLY A 115 1.26 -29.44 2.42
CA GLY A 115 1.48 -29.69 1.01
C GLY A 115 2.18 -28.52 0.35
N VAL A 116 3.29 -28.06 0.94
CA VAL A 116 4.26 -27.31 0.16
C VAL A 116 4.83 -28.27 -0.85
N LEU A 117 4.44 -28.08 -2.11
CA LEU A 117 5.09 -28.75 -3.22
C LEU A 117 6.61 -28.50 -3.09
N PRO A 118 7.46 -29.50 -3.33
CA PRO A 118 8.90 -29.27 -3.33
C PRO A 118 9.23 -28.13 -4.29
N ALA A 119 10.28 -27.35 -3.99
CA ALA A 119 10.63 -26.16 -4.76
C ALA A 119 10.71 -26.44 -6.27
N GLU A 120 11.19 -27.64 -6.65
CA GLU A 120 11.22 -28.15 -8.03
C GLU A 120 9.83 -28.25 -8.66
N GLU A 121 8.84 -28.70 -7.91
CA GLU A 121 7.46 -28.86 -8.37
C GLU A 121 6.74 -27.51 -8.44
N ILE A 122 7.03 -26.58 -7.52
CA ILE A 122 6.58 -25.18 -7.62
C ILE A 122 7.15 -24.53 -8.90
N GLN A 123 8.44 -24.71 -9.16
CA GLN A 123 9.11 -24.19 -10.37
C GLN A 123 8.56 -24.84 -11.64
N ARG A 124 8.26 -26.15 -11.61
CA ARG A 124 7.62 -26.87 -12.71
C ARG A 124 6.21 -26.34 -13.00
N LEU A 125 5.41 -26.11 -11.98
CA LEU A 125 4.07 -25.51 -12.13
C LEU A 125 4.15 -24.06 -12.62
N ALA A 126 5.10 -23.27 -12.11
CA ALA A 126 5.37 -21.93 -12.61
C ALA A 126 5.83 -21.95 -14.09
N SER A 127 6.50 -23.00 -14.55
CA SER A 127 6.85 -23.16 -15.97
C SER A 127 5.64 -23.46 -16.87
N LYS A 128 4.49 -23.90 -16.33
CA LYS A 128 3.26 -24.05 -17.12
C LYS A 128 2.68 -22.69 -17.53
N THR A 129 2.92 -21.63 -16.75
CA THR A 129 2.56 -20.26 -17.12
C THR A 129 3.62 -19.58 -18.00
N ALA A 130 4.80 -20.20 -18.20
CA ALA A 130 5.92 -19.64 -18.98
C ALA A 130 5.49 -19.13 -20.37
N LYS A 131 4.67 -19.89 -21.10
CA LYS A 131 4.15 -19.48 -22.41
C LYS A 131 3.26 -18.24 -22.33
N ALA A 132 2.45 -18.12 -21.27
CA ALA A 132 1.57 -16.97 -21.05
C ALA A 132 2.34 -15.71 -20.63
N VAL A 133 3.53 -15.86 -20.03
CA VAL A 133 4.38 -14.75 -19.57
C VAL A 133 5.62 -14.53 -20.46
N GLY A 134 5.63 -15.10 -21.68
CA GLY A 134 6.66 -14.86 -22.69
C GLY A 134 8.02 -15.55 -22.44
N ALA A 135 8.11 -16.49 -21.51
CA ALA A 135 9.33 -17.26 -21.27
C ALA A 135 9.39 -18.49 -22.19
N GLY A 136 10.54 -18.70 -22.85
CA GLY A 136 10.84 -19.91 -23.62
C GLY A 136 10.87 -21.17 -22.74
N ARG A 137 10.68 -22.34 -23.36
CA ARG A 137 10.65 -23.64 -22.65
C ARG A 137 11.98 -23.88 -21.92
N GLY A 138 11.95 -23.93 -20.59
CA GLY A 138 13.15 -24.07 -19.75
C GLY A 138 13.82 -22.74 -19.37
N SER A 139 13.24 -21.59 -19.74
CA SER A 139 13.71 -20.27 -19.31
C SER A 139 12.76 -19.66 -18.27
N LYS A 140 13.33 -18.90 -17.33
CA LYS A 140 12.56 -18.16 -16.32
C LYS A 140 11.88 -16.95 -16.97
N ALA A 141 10.63 -16.69 -16.59
CA ALA A 141 9.96 -15.45 -16.96
C ALA A 141 10.70 -14.26 -16.34
N ALA A 142 10.88 -13.17 -17.08
CA ALA A 142 11.54 -11.99 -16.54
C ALA A 142 10.65 -11.34 -15.46
N CYS A 143 10.88 -11.66 -14.19
CA CYS A 143 10.24 -10.99 -13.07
C CYS A 143 11.10 -9.78 -12.64
N HIS A 144 10.47 -8.75 -12.07
CA HIS A 144 11.20 -7.61 -11.48
C HIS A 144 12.17 -8.04 -10.37
N SER A 145 11.89 -9.14 -9.67
CA SER A 145 12.77 -9.75 -8.67
C SER A 145 14.03 -10.39 -9.25
N ASP A 146 14.09 -10.62 -10.56
CA ASP A 146 15.17 -11.38 -11.20
C ASP A 146 16.32 -10.48 -11.67
N ARG A 147 16.13 -9.16 -11.56
CA ARG A 147 17.17 -8.16 -11.85
C ARG A 147 18.14 -7.94 -10.68
N ALA A 148 17.90 -8.56 -9.53
CA ALA A 148 18.81 -8.58 -8.40
C ALA A 148 18.95 -10.01 -7.88
N ASP A 149 20.17 -10.55 -7.86
CA ASP A 149 20.43 -11.81 -7.17
C ASP A 149 20.19 -11.66 -5.66
N ALA A 150 19.99 -12.77 -4.94
CA ALA A 150 19.56 -12.73 -3.54
C ALA A 150 20.54 -11.96 -2.63
N ALA A 151 21.85 -12.04 -2.91
CA ALA A 151 22.85 -11.30 -2.17
C ALA A 151 22.79 -9.80 -2.48
N THR A 152 22.61 -9.43 -3.75
CA THR A 152 22.38 -8.04 -4.18
C THR A 152 21.07 -7.48 -3.61
N ALA A 153 19.98 -8.24 -3.59
CA ALA A 153 18.70 -7.82 -3.02
C ALA A 153 18.81 -7.60 -1.49
N GLN A 154 19.51 -8.49 -0.79
CA GLN A 154 19.79 -8.33 0.63
C GLN A 154 20.73 -7.14 0.90
N SER A 155 21.74 -6.95 0.04
CA SER A 155 22.61 -5.77 0.07
C SER A 155 21.80 -4.50 -0.17
N LEU A 156 20.87 -4.46 -1.12
CA LEU A 156 19.99 -3.30 -1.40
C LEU A 156 19.04 -2.97 -0.23
N GLN A 157 18.63 -3.97 0.55
CA GLN A 157 17.83 -3.76 1.78
C GLN A 157 18.66 -3.16 2.92
N HIS A 158 19.95 -3.46 2.97
CA HIS A 158 20.90 -2.93 3.96
C HIS A 158 21.62 -1.67 3.47
N GLU A 159 21.71 -1.46 2.16
CA GLU A 159 22.10 -0.23 1.55
C GLU A 159 21.05 0.79 1.94
N ARG A 160 21.51 1.80 2.65
CA ARG A 160 20.74 3.01 2.83
C ARG A 160 20.71 3.69 1.46
N LEU A 161 19.83 3.21 0.58
CA LEU A 161 19.45 3.89 -0.65
C LEU A 161 19.27 5.35 -0.26
N VAL A 162 19.93 6.24 -0.98
CA VAL A 162 19.94 7.67 -0.69
C VAL A 162 18.48 8.09 -0.56
N GLN A 163 17.96 8.16 0.67
CA GLN A 163 16.85 9.04 0.97
C GLN A 163 17.40 10.37 0.52
N LEU A 164 16.92 10.85 -0.62
CA LEU A 164 17.21 12.19 -1.08
C LEU A 164 16.90 13.07 0.12
N LYS A 165 17.95 13.55 0.79
CA LYS A 165 17.82 14.56 1.84
C LYS A 165 17.47 15.84 1.11
N VAL A 166 16.23 15.93 0.66
CA VAL A 166 15.67 17.18 0.19
C VAL A 166 15.42 17.98 1.46
N GLY A 167 16.21 19.05 1.64
CA GLY A 167 15.99 19.99 2.73
C GLY A 167 14.56 20.55 2.68
N PRO A 168 14.05 21.09 3.81
CA PRO A 168 12.74 21.72 3.82
C PRO A 168 12.66 22.78 2.73
N THR A 169 11.56 22.75 1.96
CA THR A 169 11.24 23.74 0.94
C THR A 169 11.38 25.14 1.55
N PRO A 170 12.23 26.03 1.02
CA PRO A 170 12.28 27.40 1.51
C PRO A 170 10.89 28.01 1.31
N ALA A 171 10.35 28.58 2.39
CA ALA A 171 9.03 29.19 2.37
C ALA A 171 8.94 30.18 1.21
N SER A 172 8.02 29.94 0.28
CA SER A 172 7.73 30.89 -0.78
C SER A 172 7.19 32.16 -0.13
N SER A 173 8.05 33.16 -0.01
CA SER A 173 7.65 34.54 0.25
C SER A 173 7.04 35.05 -1.06
N GLY A 174 5.73 34.85 -1.20
CA GLY A 174 4.93 35.52 -2.22
C GLY A 174 4.53 36.93 -1.76
N PRO A 175 4.35 37.87 -2.70
CA PRO A 175 3.97 39.27 -2.43
C PRO A 175 2.54 39.43 -1.93
#